data_AF-A0AAN1SZA6-F1
#
_entry.id   AF-A0AAN1SZA6-F1
#
_cell.length_a   1.000
_cell.length_b   1.000
_cell.length_c   1.000
_cell.angle_alpha   90.00
_cell.angle_beta   90.00
_cell.angle_gamma   90.00
#
_symmetry.space_group_name_H-M   'P 1'
#
loop_
_entity.id
_entity.type
_entity.pdbx_description
1 polymer ?
#
loop_
_entity_poly.entity_id
_entity_poly.type
_entity_poly.pdbx_seq_one_letter_code
_entity_poly.pdbx_strand_id
1 'polypeptide(L)'
;MKLSSHPFWSVGFRPFFTLAILAGMTLPMLWAMIYAGVIPAPAHTFSIVQWHAHEMFFGFGWAVLGGFLLTATRNWVQVRGYHGRALMFLVAAWLFERVGMWYEGTWPSLLFYVSNNLFLGSIVAALLWTLIRNRKTDSYRDNFFFLLILPAFLLAKNLMLSADHFQAGASMAVGLFRVAFLVMLERTLCHFMKGAFQVEILRNAPLDMAIKLLALLLVFADLLPAQVTGVIALLLAVLLAGRLVYWKPQLAMRRLDIGIMYLGYLAIVAQLAIESFRLATDSVWLASMSIHVFTFGAMGLIIPAMLVRISKGHTGRKVTFDAIDKLALYLMMLAFVFRIFAPQIYPASYTVWISLSASCWFACFALLGWRYIPMLMQPRVDGREH
;
A
#
# COMPACT_ATOMS: atom_id res chain seq x y z
N MET A 1 15.12 24.54 -19.68
CA MET A 1 15.56 23.49 -18.74
C MET A 1 15.44 22.13 -19.42
N LYS A 2 16.38 21.19 -19.18
CA LYS A 2 16.23 19.80 -19.67
C LYS A 2 15.04 19.17 -18.94
N LEU A 3 14.18 18.41 -19.63
CA LEU A 3 13.01 17.78 -19.00
C LEU A 3 13.40 16.94 -17.77
N SER A 4 14.56 16.27 -17.82
CA SER A 4 15.10 15.45 -16.72
C SER A 4 15.53 16.23 -15.48
N SER A 5 15.67 17.56 -15.56
CA SER A 5 16.00 18.42 -14.40
C SER A 5 14.78 19.10 -13.80
N HIS A 6 13.57 18.79 -14.27
CA HIS A 6 12.34 19.32 -13.68
C HIS A 6 12.17 18.80 -12.24
N PRO A 7 11.70 19.63 -11.27
CA PRO A 7 11.57 19.23 -9.85
C PRO A 7 10.78 17.95 -9.62
N PHE A 8 9.78 17.69 -10.48
CA PHE A 8 9.02 16.45 -10.49
C PHE A 8 9.90 15.18 -10.54
N TRP A 9 11.05 15.23 -11.22
CA TRP A 9 11.97 14.10 -11.35
C TRP A 9 13.10 14.12 -10.31
N SER A 10 13.02 14.96 -9.28
CA SER A 10 14.10 15.08 -8.29
C SER A 10 14.17 13.89 -7.32
N VAL A 11 13.03 13.33 -6.93
CA VAL A 11 12.95 12.27 -5.91
C VAL A 11 11.76 11.35 -6.19
N GLY A 12 11.92 10.06 -5.91
CA GLY A 12 10.94 9.01 -6.22
C GLY A 12 9.51 9.27 -5.76
N PHE A 13 9.27 9.83 -4.57
CA PHE A 13 7.89 10.03 -4.11
C PHE A 13 7.11 10.97 -5.00
N ARG A 14 7.73 11.97 -5.65
CA ARG A 14 7.02 12.97 -6.44
C ARG A 14 6.23 12.34 -7.59
N PRO A 15 6.86 11.63 -8.55
CA PRO A 15 6.11 11.03 -9.65
C PRO A 15 5.22 9.90 -9.17
N PHE A 16 5.71 9.06 -8.27
CA PHE A 16 4.99 7.87 -7.85
C PHE A 16 3.79 8.17 -6.95
N PHE A 17 3.82 9.24 -6.16
CA PHE A 17 2.64 9.67 -5.41
C PHE A 17 1.62 10.35 -6.32
N THR A 18 2.06 11.08 -7.34
CA THR A 18 1.14 11.55 -8.39
C THR A 18 0.45 10.39 -9.09
N LEU A 19 1.20 9.35 -9.50
CA LEU A 19 0.61 8.14 -10.08
C LEU A 19 -0.32 7.43 -9.11
N ALA A 20 0.07 7.29 -7.83
CA ALA A 20 -0.78 6.68 -6.81
C ALA A 20 -2.08 7.46 -6.61
N ILE A 21 -2.05 8.79 -6.66
CA ILE A 21 -3.25 9.61 -6.55
C ILE A 21 -4.15 9.39 -7.76
N LEU A 22 -3.61 9.45 -8.97
CA LEU A 22 -4.38 9.24 -10.21
C LEU A 22 -4.95 7.82 -10.30
N ALA A 23 -4.16 6.81 -9.93
CA ALA A 23 -4.60 5.42 -9.82
C ALA A 23 -5.67 5.25 -8.75
N GLY A 24 -5.50 5.90 -7.59
CA GLY A 24 -6.47 5.90 -6.49
C GLY A 24 -7.80 6.56 -6.88
N MET A 25 -7.77 7.61 -7.71
CA MET A 25 -9.00 8.19 -8.26
C MET A 25 -9.68 7.22 -9.24
N THR A 26 -8.93 6.61 -10.14
CA THR A 26 -9.51 5.94 -11.32
C THR A 26 -9.84 4.46 -11.10
N LEU A 27 -8.92 3.67 -10.53
CA LEU A 27 -9.02 2.20 -10.54
C LEU A 27 -10.21 1.65 -9.73
N PRO A 28 -10.49 2.13 -8.49
CA PRO A 28 -11.66 1.66 -7.75
C PRO A 28 -12.99 2.09 -8.37
N MET A 29 -13.01 3.26 -9.03
CA MET A 29 -14.20 3.75 -9.72
C MET A 29 -14.49 2.93 -10.98
N LEU A 30 -13.46 2.63 -11.77
CA LEU A 30 -13.57 1.72 -12.92
C LEU A 30 -14.07 0.34 -12.47
N TRP A 31 -13.46 -0.21 -11.40
CA TRP A 31 -13.94 -1.47 -10.83
C TRP A 31 -15.42 -1.41 -10.43
N ALA A 32 -15.85 -0.36 -9.72
CA ALA A 32 -17.25 -0.25 -9.30
C ALA A 32 -18.21 -0.16 -10.50
N MET A 33 -17.85 0.58 -11.55
CA MET A 33 -18.66 0.68 -12.77
C MET A 33 -18.72 -0.65 -13.54
N ILE A 34 -17.60 -1.38 -13.64
CA ILE A 34 -17.56 -2.70 -14.28
C ILE A 34 -18.37 -3.71 -13.47
N TYR A 35 -18.18 -3.74 -12.14
CA TYR A 35 -18.89 -4.64 -11.23
C TYR A 35 -20.40 -4.40 -11.25
N ALA A 36 -20.83 -3.14 -11.37
CA ALA A 36 -22.24 -2.77 -11.49
C ALA A 36 -22.82 -3.00 -12.90
N GLY A 37 -22.01 -3.42 -13.88
CA GLY A 37 -22.44 -3.60 -15.27
C GLY A 37 -22.69 -2.31 -16.05
N VAL A 38 -22.22 -1.17 -15.55
CA VAL A 38 -22.35 0.15 -16.20
C VAL A 38 -21.45 0.27 -17.43
N ILE A 39 -20.27 -0.32 -17.37
CA ILE A 39 -19.32 -0.42 -18.50
C ILE A 39 -18.86 -1.88 -18.66
N PRO A 40 -18.52 -2.31 -19.88
CA PRO A 40 -18.02 -3.67 -20.09
C PRO A 40 -16.64 -3.86 -19.46
N ALA A 41 -16.39 -5.08 -18.98
CA ALA A 41 -15.03 -5.51 -18.62
C ALA A 41 -14.15 -5.54 -19.88
N PRO A 42 -12.86 -5.18 -19.79
CA PRO A 42 -11.95 -5.35 -20.92
C PRO A 42 -11.72 -6.84 -21.19
N ALA A 43 -11.36 -7.16 -22.43
CA ALA A 43 -11.13 -8.54 -22.84
C ALA A 43 -9.84 -9.08 -22.21
N HIS A 44 -9.97 -10.11 -21.38
CA HIS A 44 -8.85 -10.73 -20.67
C HIS A 44 -8.96 -12.25 -20.61
N THR A 45 -7.81 -12.91 -20.49
CA THR A 45 -7.73 -14.35 -20.16
C THR A 45 -7.98 -14.65 -18.68
N PHE A 46 -7.81 -13.65 -17.82
CA PHE A 46 -8.08 -13.71 -16.37
C PHE A 46 -9.41 -13.03 -16.00
N SER A 47 -9.93 -13.36 -14.81
CA SER A 47 -11.18 -12.77 -14.32
C SER A 47 -11.07 -11.27 -14.03
N ILE A 48 -12.21 -10.58 -14.05
CA ILE A 48 -12.24 -9.16 -13.69
C ILE A 48 -11.86 -8.89 -12.22
N VAL A 49 -12.04 -9.88 -11.34
CA VAL A 49 -11.58 -9.84 -9.95
C VAL A 49 -10.05 -9.89 -9.89
N GLN A 50 -9.41 -10.71 -10.72
CA GLN A 50 -7.95 -10.74 -10.86
C GLN A 50 -7.40 -9.41 -11.37
N TRP A 51 -8.04 -8.84 -12.39
CA TRP A 51 -7.71 -7.49 -12.87
C TRP A 51 -7.77 -6.48 -11.74
N HIS A 52 -8.88 -6.43 -11.00
CA HIS A 52 -9.05 -5.50 -9.88
C HIS A 52 -7.98 -5.69 -8.80
N ALA A 53 -7.74 -6.93 -8.36
CA ALA A 53 -6.71 -7.23 -7.38
C ALA A 53 -5.31 -6.79 -7.86
N HIS A 54 -5.01 -7.03 -9.14
CA HIS A 54 -3.77 -6.58 -9.78
C HIS A 54 -3.62 -5.06 -9.80
N GLU A 55 -4.64 -4.37 -10.26
CA GLU A 55 -4.68 -2.91 -10.31
C GLU A 55 -4.52 -2.28 -8.91
N MET A 56 -5.12 -2.89 -7.88
CA MET A 56 -5.02 -2.38 -6.51
C MET A 56 -3.66 -2.65 -5.85
N PHE A 57 -3.08 -3.84 -6.01
CA PHE A 57 -1.78 -4.16 -5.39
C PHE A 57 -0.59 -3.63 -6.19
N PHE A 58 -0.58 -3.82 -7.51
CA PHE A 58 0.57 -3.54 -8.37
C PHE A 58 0.45 -2.22 -9.15
N GLY A 59 -0.77 -1.74 -9.39
CA GLY A 59 -0.99 -0.38 -9.87
C GLY A 59 -0.88 0.64 -8.75
N PHE A 60 -1.91 0.70 -7.92
CA PHE A 60 -2.02 1.65 -6.83
C PHE A 60 -1.01 1.38 -5.70
N GLY A 61 -0.99 0.16 -5.15
CA GLY A 61 -0.16 -0.18 -4.00
C GLY A 61 1.34 0.01 -4.25
N TRP A 62 1.83 -0.43 -5.41
CA TRP A 62 3.23 -0.26 -5.78
C TRP A 62 3.59 1.15 -6.26
N ALA A 63 2.65 1.94 -6.76
CA ALA A 63 2.89 3.37 -6.94
C ALA A 63 3.21 4.02 -5.57
N VAL A 64 2.44 3.69 -4.53
CA VAL A 64 2.72 4.21 -3.17
C VAL A 64 4.01 3.64 -2.59
N LEU A 65 4.14 2.32 -2.56
CA LEU A 65 5.28 1.64 -1.96
C LEU A 65 6.59 1.96 -2.70
N GLY A 66 6.57 1.99 -4.02
CA GLY A 66 7.70 2.38 -4.85
C GLY A 66 8.14 3.81 -4.60
N GLY A 67 7.19 4.76 -4.56
CA GLY A 67 7.47 6.16 -4.23
C GLY A 67 8.08 6.34 -2.85
N PHE A 68 7.55 5.60 -1.85
CA PHE A 68 8.09 5.59 -0.50
C PHE A 68 9.50 5.00 -0.47
N LEU A 69 9.71 3.79 -1.00
CA LEU A 69 10.99 3.08 -0.93
C LEU A 69 12.10 3.79 -1.70
N LEU A 70 11.84 4.32 -2.89
CA LEU A 70 12.83 5.11 -3.65
C LEU A 70 13.26 6.38 -2.88
N THR A 71 12.41 6.88 -2.00
CA THR A 71 12.68 8.07 -1.18
C THR A 71 13.29 7.72 0.18
N ALA A 72 12.90 6.61 0.78
CA ALA A 72 13.35 6.21 2.10
C ALA A 72 14.72 5.52 2.05
N THR A 73 14.96 4.67 1.05
CA THR A 73 16.23 3.92 0.92
C THR A 73 17.45 4.82 0.86
N ARG A 74 17.40 5.95 0.13
CA ARG A 74 18.47 6.97 0.15
C ARG A 74 18.84 7.41 1.56
N ASN A 75 17.86 7.62 2.42
CA ASN A 75 18.08 8.07 3.80
C ASN A 75 18.52 6.92 4.71
N TRP A 76 18.15 5.67 4.39
CA TRP A 76 18.57 4.51 5.20
C TRP A 76 20.04 4.18 4.99
N VAL A 77 20.49 4.19 3.73
CA VAL A 77 21.86 3.81 3.37
C VAL A 77 22.79 5.01 3.08
N GLN A 78 22.28 6.25 3.25
CA GLN A 78 23.04 7.50 3.09
C GLN A 78 23.63 7.72 1.70
N VAL A 79 22.85 7.46 0.64
CA VAL A 79 23.27 7.66 -0.76
C VAL A 79 22.34 8.62 -1.49
N ARG A 80 22.80 9.17 -2.63
CA ARG A 80 21.92 9.92 -3.52
C ARG A 80 20.86 8.99 -4.12
N GLY A 81 19.59 9.37 -4.00
CA GLY A 81 18.48 8.61 -4.56
C GLY A 81 18.39 8.66 -6.09
N TYR A 82 17.61 7.75 -6.68
CA TYR A 82 17.29 7.77 -8.11
C TYR A 82 16.53 9.04 -8.49
N HIS A 83 16.91 9.65 -9.62
CA HIS A 83 16.37 10.92 -10.11
C HIS A 83 16.45 11.02 -11.64
N GLY A 84 15.79 12.02 -12.23
CA GLY A 84 15.83 12.32 -13.65
C GLY A 84 15.36 11.15 -14.53
N ARG A 85 16.22 10.73 -15.47
CA ARG A 85 15.91 9.69 -16.48
C ARG A 85 15.52 8.35 -15.86
N ALA A 86 16.11 7.97 -14.74
CA ALA A 86 15.77 6.73 -14.05
C ALA A 86 14.29 6.73 -13.60
N LEU A 87 13.81 7.85 -13.05
CA LEU A 87 12.41 7.98 -12.65
C LEU A 87 11.47 8.07 -13.86
N MET A 88 11.88 8.76 -14.93
CA MET A 88 11.10 8.81 -16.18
C MET A 88 10.88 7.40 -16.75
N PHE A 89 11.93 6.58 -16.79
CA PHE A 89 11.84 5.19 -17.24
C PHE A 89 10.89 4.38 -16.37
N LEU A 90 11.02 4.45 -15.03
CA LEU A 90 10.14 3.70 -14.14
C LEU A 90 8.67 4.14 -14.25
N VAL A 91 8.40 5.44 -14.44
CA VAL A 91 7.04 5.97 -14.70
C VAL A 91 6.50 5.46 -16.04
N ALA A 92 7.31 5.50 -17.10
CA ALA A 92 6.92 4.99 -18.40
C ALA A 92 6.61 3.49 -18.36
N ALA A 93 7.45 2.71 -17.66
CA ALA A 93 7.22 1.29 -17.44
C ALA A 93 5.93 1.03 -16.64
N TRP A 94 5.65 1.83 -15.61
CA TRP A 94 4.41 1.70 -14.83
C TRP A 94 3.17 2.00 -15.70
N LEU A 95 3.21 3.07 -16.50
CA LEU A 95 2.13 3.41 -17.42
C LEU A 95 1.95 2.34 -18.50
N PHE A 96 3.05 1.82 -19.04
CA PHE A 96 3.04 0.75 -20.02
C PHE A 96 2.34 -0.50 -19.49
N GLU A 97 2.56 -0.83 -18.22
CA GLU A 97 1.86 -1.92 -17.54
C GLU A 97 0.36 -1.69 -17.43
N ARG A 98 -0.10 -0.47 -17.11
CA ARG A 98 -1.54 -0.15 -17.05
C ARG A 98 -2.22 -0.35 -18.39
N VAL A 99 -1.54 0.07 -19.47
CA VAL A 99 -2.01 -0.17 -20.84
C VAL A 99 -2.03 -1.67 -21.14
N GLY A 100 -0.96 -2.40 -20.80
CA GLY A 100 -0.92 -3.85 -21.00
C GLY A 100 -2.03 -4.60 -20.26
N MET A 101 -2.31 -4.21 -19.01
CA MET A 101 -3.40 -4.78 -18.22
C MET A 101 -4.78 -4.48 -18.78
N TRP A 102 -4.98 -3.38 -19.52
CA TRP A 102 -6.26 -3.06 -20.16
C TRP A 102 -6.44 -3.75 -21.51
N TYR A 103 -5.34 -3.97 -22.25
CA TYR A 103 -5.37 -4.50 -23.62
C TYR A 103 -4.89 -5.96 -23.74
N GLU A 104 -4.75 -6.70 -22.64
CA GLU A 104 -4.17 -8.06 -22.62
C GLU A 104 -4.80 -8.99 -23.67
N GLY A 105 -6.14 -9.05 -23.76
CA GLY A 105 -6.82 -9.93 -24.72
C GLY A 105 -6.61 -9.60 -26.19
N THR A 106 -5.98 -8.46 -26.51
CA THR A 106 -5.65 -8.04 -27.88
C THR A 106 -4.15 -8.04 -28.18
N TRP A 107 -3.31 -8.09 -27.15
CA TRP A 107 -1.86 -7.97 -27.30
C TRP A 107 -1.20 -9.34 -27.49
N PRO A 108 -0.07 -9.41 -28.22
CA PRO A 108 0.77 -10.61 -28.20
C PRO A 108 1.22 -10.93 -26.78
N SER A 109 1.23 -12.23 -26.42
CA SER A 109 1.57 -12.71 -25.08
C SER A 109 2.92 -12.20 -24.58
N LEU A 110 3.94 -12.13 -25.46
CA LEU A 110 5.26 -11.59 -25.12
C LEU A 110 5.20 -10.09 -24.76
N LEU A 111 4.42 -9.30 -25.50
CA LEU A 111 4.27 -7.87 -25.24
C LEU A 111 3.59 -7.64 -23.89
N PHE A 112 2.53 -8.40 -23.60
CA PHE A 112 1.87 -8.38 -22.31
C PHE A 112 2.82 -8.78 -21.17
N TYR A 113 3.58 -9.88 -21.34
CA TYR A 113 4.52 -10.35 -20.32
C TYR A 113 5.62 -9.32 -20.01
N VAL A 114 6.19 -8.70 -21.04
CA VAL A 114 7.20 -7.63 -20.88
C VAL A 114 6.56 -6.43 -20.20
N SER A 115 5.40 -5.97 -20.66
CA SER A 115 4.64 -4.87 -20.05
C SER A 115 4.40 -5.12 -18.56
N ASN A 116 3.96 -6.33 -18.23
CA ASN A 116 3.60 -6.69 -16.86
C ASN A 116 4.80 -6.90 -15.93
N ASN A 117 6.02 -7.12 -16.43
CA ASN A 117 7.18 -7.36 -15.55
C ASN A 117 8.22 -6.23 -15.58
N LEU A 118 8.21 -5.36 -16.59
CA LEU A 118 9.23 -4.33 -16.78
C LEU A 118 9.31 -3.35 -15.60
N PHE A 119 8.17 -2.81 -15.15
CA PHE A 119 8.16 -1.85 -14.04
C PHE A 119 8.62 -2.49 -12.73
N LEU A 120 7.93 -3.55 -12.31
CA LEU A 120 8.18 -4.17 -11.01
C LEU A 120 9.59 -4.77 -10.95
N GLY A 121 10.04 -5.43 -12.03
CA GLY A 121 11.39 -5.98 -12.12
C GLY A 121 12.45 -4.89 -12.01
N SER A 122 12.26 -3.78 -12.72
CA SER A 122 13.22 -2.67 -12.71
C SER A 122 13.29 -1.95 -11.36
N ILE A 123 12.15 -1.65 -10.73
CA ILE A 123 12.14 -0.96 -9.44
C ILE A 123 12.67 -1.86 -8.32
N VAL A 124 12.33 -3.16 -8.32
CA VAL A 124 12.86 -4.14 -7.37
C VAL A 124 14.37 -4.27 -7.53
N ALA A 125 14.88 -4.43 -8.77
CA ALA A 125 16.31 -4.49 -9.03
C ALA A 125 17.03 -3.22 -8.55
N ALA A 126 16.48 -2.04 -8.84
CA ALA A 126 17.05 -0.77 -8.41
C ALA A 126 17.12 -0.62 -6.88
N LEU A 127 16.06 -1.05 -6.17
CA LEU A 127 16.00 -1.01 -4.71
C LEU A 127 16.95 -2.03 -4.07
N LEU A 128 16.97 -3.26 -4.58
CA LEU A 128 17.87 -4.32 -4.11
C LEU A 128 19.33 -3.94 -4.33
N TRP A 129 19.67 -3.42 -5.51
CA TRP A 129 21.00 -2.94 -5.82
C TRP A 129 21.47 -1.89 -4.79
N THR A 130 20.63 -0.90 -4.51
CA THR A 130 20.95 0.16 -3.52
C THR A 130 21.13 -0.41 -2.12
N LEU A 131 20.25 -1.30 -1.67
CA LEU A 131 20.29 -1.88 -0.31
C LEU A 131 21.46 -2.85 -0.12
N ILE A 132 21.76 -3.69 -1.11
CA ILE A 132 22.85 -4.68 -1.04
C ILE A 132 24.19 -3.98 -1.12
N ARG A 133 24.39 -3.10 -2.11
CA ARG A 133 25.68 -2.41 -2.32
C ARG A 133 26.07 -1.52 -1.14
N ASN A 134 25.08 -0.92 -0.46
CA ASN A 134 25.31 0.03 0.63
C ASN A 134 24.86 -0.54 1.99
N ARG A 135 24.84 -1.88 2.14
CA ARG A 135 24.40 -2.56 3.36
C ARG A 135 25.18 -2.12 4.61
N LYS A 136 26.46 -1.78 4.45
CA LYS A 136 27.35 -1.37 5.56
C LYS A 136 26.96 -0.02 6.19
N THR A 137 26.34 0.87 5.41
CA THR A 137 25.89 2.20 5.86
C THR A 137 24.40 2.24 6.21
N ASP A 138 23.76 1.07 6.26
CA ASP A 138 22.33 0.96 6.56
C ASP A 138 22.05 1.25 8.05
N SER A 139 21.34 2.34 8.29
CA SER A 139 20.94 2.78 9.63
C SER A 139 19.85 1.89 10.26
N TYR A 140 19.18 1.03 9.47
CA TYR A 140 18.07 0.20 9.94
C TYR A 140 18.28 -1.29 9.62
N ARG A 141 18.64 -2.07 10.64
CA ARG A 141 18.90 -3.53 10.53
C ARG A 141 17.74 -4.31 9.89
N ASP A 142 16.51 -3.93 10.19
CA ASP A 142 15.29 -4.56 9.67
C ASP A 142 15.08 -4.39 8.17
N ASN A 143 15.88 -3.57 7.48
CA ASN A 143 15.81 -3.49 6.01
C ASN A 143 16.18 -4.81 5.33
N PHE A 144 16.75 -5.77 6.05
CA PHE A 144 16.88 -7.16 5.59
C PHE A 144 15.55 -7.76 5.12
N PHE A 145 14.43 -7.44 5.78
CA PHE A 145 13.12 -7.94 5.34
C PHE A 145 12.80 -7.51 3.90
N PHE A 146 13.18 -6.29 3.50
CA PHE A 146 13.01 -5.83 2.12
C PHE A 146 13.87 -6.61 1.12
N LEU A 147 15.04 -7.13 1.52
CA LEU A 147 15.84 -7.99 0.65
C LEU A 147 15.12 -9.30 0.31
N LEU A 148 14.29 -9.80 1.23
CA LEU A 148 13.49 -11.01 1.04
C LEU A 148 12.17 -10.73 0.31
N ILE A 149 11.42 -9.71 0.73
CA ILE A 149 10.06 -9.50 0.22
C ILE A 149 10.02 -8.85 -1.16
N LEU A 150 11.03 -8.04 -1.54
CA LEU A 150 11.01 -7.34 -2.83
C LEU A 150 11.00 -8.30 -4.04
N PRO A 151 11.86 -9.34 -4.11
CA PRO A 151 11.75 -10.37 -5.15
C PRO A 151 10.41 -11.12 -5.11
N ALA A 152 9.89 -11.43 -3.92
CA ALA A 152 8.66 -12.19 -3.78
C ALA A 152 7.44 -11.47 -4.36
N PHE A 153 7.43 -10.14 -4.46
CA PHE A 153 6.37 -9.41 -5.16
C PHE A 153 6.25 -9.76 -6.64
N LEU A 154 7.37 -10.07 -7.32
CA LEU A 154 7.33 -10.53 -8.72
C LEU A 154 6.60 -11.87 -8.83
N LEU A 155 6.87 -12.78 -7.90
CA LEU A 155 6.18 -14.06 -7.84
C LEU A 155 4.69 -13.87 -7.53
N ALA A 156 4.33 -13.03 -6.54
CA ALA A 156 2.94 -12.77 -6.16
C ALA A 156 2.14 -12.24 -7.35
N LYS A 157 2.74 -11.32 -8.10
CA LYS A 157 2.12 -10.72 -9.28
C LYS A 157 1.78 -11.74 -10.36
N ASN A 158 2.76 -12.57 -10.72
CA ASN A 158 2.57 -13.55 -11.79
C ASN A 158 1.59 -14.66 -11.36
N LEU A 159 1.65 -15.12 -10.10
CA LEU A 159 0.68 -16.06 -9.56
C LEU A 159 -0.74 -15.49 -9.57
N MET A 160 -0.90 -14.20 -9.26
CA MET A 160 -2.22 -13.57 -9.20
C MET A 160 -2.91 -13.49 -10.57
N LEU A 161 -2.16 -13.37 -11.66
CA LEU A 161 -2.70 -13.39 -13.02
C LEU A 161 -2.84 -14.82 -13.59
N SER A 162 -2.32 -15.83 -12.90
CA SER A 162 -2.53 -17.23 -13.26
C SER A 162 -3.97 -17.65 -12.94
N ALA A 163 -4.61 -18.36 -13.87
CA ALA A 163 -5.93 -18.96 -13.63
C ALA A 163 -5.90 -19.93 -12.44
N ASP A 164 -4.88 -20.79 -12.36
CA ASP A 164 -4.80 -21.84 -11.33
C ASP A 164 -4.29 -21.34 -9.96
N HIS A 165 -3.57 -20.23 -9.92
CA HIS A 165 -2.83 -19.79 -8.72
C HIS A 165 -3.24 -18.41 -8.20
N PHE A 166 -4.39 -17.88 -8.64
CA PHE A 166 -4.86 -16.54 -8.25
C PHE A 166 -4.86 -16.33 -6.74
N GLN A 167 -5.45 -17.27 -5.99
CA GLN A 167 -5.59 -17.15 -4.53
C GLN A 167 -4.24 -17.07 -3.82
N ALA A 168 -3.29 -17.93 -4.22
CA ALA A 168 -1.93 -17.89 -3.69
C ALA A 168 -1.23 -16.56 -4.02
N GLY A 169 -1.41 -16.04 -5.23
CA GLY A 169 -0.87 -14.73 -5.62
C GLY A 169 -1.46 -13.57 -4.80
N ALA A 170 -2.77 -13.54 -4.61
CA ALA A 170 -3.48 -12.51 -3.85
C ALA A 170 -3.14 -12.56 -2.35
N SER A 171 -3.15 -13.74 -1.75
CA SER A 171 -2.75 -14.01 -0.36
C SER A 171 -1.29 -13.60 -0.13
N MET A 172 -0.39 -13.98 -1.03
CA MET A 172 1.01 -13.58 -0.96
C MET A 172 1.17 -12.06 -1.08
N ALA A 173 0.44 -11.40 -1.98
CA ALA A 173 0.47 -9.94 -2.09
C ALA A 173 0.04 -9.24 -0.79
N VAL A 174 -1.06 -9.69 -0.16
CA VAL A 174 -1.49 -9.21 1.17
C VAL A 174 -0.39 -9.41 2.20
N GLY A 175 0.21 -10.61 2.24
CA GLY A 175 1.29 -10.92 3.18
C GLY A 175 2.52 -10.02 3.02
N LEU A 176 2.94 -9.77 1.78
CA LEU A 176 4.09 -8.92 1.46
C LEU A 176 3.84 -7.46 1.85
N PHE A 177 2.67 -6.92 1.51
CA PHE A 177 2.29 -5.58 1.96
C PHE A 177 2.19 -5.52 3.49
N ARG A 178 1.63 -6.54 4.16
CA ARG A 178 1.57 -6.58 5.63
C ARG A 178 2.96 -6.50 6.26
N VAL A 179 3.94 -7.27 5.76
CA VAL A 179 5.33 -7.19 6.24
C VAL A 179 5.89 -5.78 6.02
N ALA A 180 5.72 -5.21 4.82
CA ALA A 180 6.19 -3.85 4.53
C ALA A 180 5.59 -2.81 5.49
N PHE A 181 4.27 -2.86 5.70
CA PHE A 181 3.57 -1.97 6.63
C PHE A 181 4.03 -2.16 8.07
N LEU A 182 4.21 -3.39 8.56
CA LEU A 182 4.68 -3.64 9.92
C LEU A 182 6.09 -3.09 10.15
N VAL A 183 7.01 -3.29 9.21
CA VAL A 183 8.37 -2.74 9.28
C VAL A 183 8.35 -1.20 9.26
N MET A 184 7.48 -0.61 8.45
CA MET A 184 7.39 0.85 8.30
C MET A 184 6.67 1.53 9.46
N LEU A 185 5.52 1.00 9.90
CA LEU A 185 4.69 1.55 10.98
C LEU A 185 5.47 1.66 12.27
N GLU A 186 6.24 0.64 12.56
CA GLU A 186 7.07 0.56 13.76
C GLU A 186 7.98 1.78 13.91
N ARG A 187 8.72 2.12 12.86
CA ARG A 187 9.61 3.29 12.86
C ARG A 187 8.81 4.59 12.85
N THR A 188 7.77 4.62 12.03
CA THR A 188 6.99 5.82 11.75
C THR A 188 6.23 6.30 12.99
N LEU A 189 5.56 5.37 13.70
CA LEU A 189 4.79 5.68 14.89
C LEU A 189 5.68 6.12 16.06
N CYS A 190 6.89 5.56 16.21
CA CYS A 190 7.84 6.05 17.21
C CYS A 190 8.19 7.52 17.00
N HIS A 191 8.53 7.90 15.78
CA HIS A 191 8.85 9.29 15.46
C HIS A 191 7.63 10.21 15.63
N PHE A 192 6.44 9.74 15.27
CA PHE A 192 5.23 10.56 15.38
C PHE A 192 4.82 10.76 16.83
N MET A 193 4.83 9.72 17.65
CA MET A 193 4.49 9.82 19.07
C MET A 193 5.50 10.69 19.83
N LYS A 194 6.80 10.53 19.53
CA LYS A 194 7.85 11.39 20.08
C LYS A 194 7.66 12.85 19.65
N GLY A 195 7.46 13.11 18.36
CA GLY A 195 7.31 14.47 17.85
C GLY A 195 6.02 15.18 18.29
N ALA A 196 4.90 14.47 18.35
CA ALA A 196 3.59 15.06 18.61
C ALA A 196 3.23 15.14 20.10
N PHE A 197 3.69 14.19 20.90
CA PHE A 197 3.30 14.06 22.30
C PHE A 197 4.50 14.00 23.25
N GLN A 198 5.74 14.09 22.75
CA GLN A 198 6.97 13.96 23.56
C GLN A 198 7.01 12.67 24.36
N VAL A 199 6.49 11.59 23.76
CA VAL A 199 6.36 10.29 24.41
C VAL A 199 6.98 9.21 23.56
N GLU A 200 7.77 8.36 24.22
CA GLU A 200 8.32 7.16 23.62
C GLU A 200 7.35 5.99 23.82
N ILE A 201 7.09 5.25 22.74
CA ILE A 201 6.30 4.02 22.76
C ILE A 201 7.23 2.82 22.89
N LEU A 202 6.76 1.76 23.55
CA LEU A 202 7.59 0.61 23.88
C LEU A 202 8.16 -0.07 22.64
N ARG A 203 9.48 -0.32 22.67
CA ARG A 203 10.24 -1.09 21.68
C ARG A 203 10.80 -2.33 22.38
N ASN A 204 10.38 -3.50 21.93
CA ASN A 204 10.82 -4.77 22.50
C ASN A 204 11.34 -5.62 21.34
N ALA A 205 12.67 -5.67 21.18
CA ALA A 205 13.29 -6.29 20.02
C ALA A 205 12.90 -7.76 19.80
N PRO A 206 12.82 -8.63 20.84
CA PRO A 206 12.30 -10.00 20.69
C PRO A 206 10.86 -10.04 20.15
N LEU A 207 9.96 -9.27 20.74
CA LEU A 207 8.55 -9.20 20.32
C LEU A 207 8.42 -8.67 18.89
N ASP A 208 9.13 -7.60 18.57
CA ASP A 208 9.10 -6.97 17.25
C ASP A 208 9.66 -7.90 16.17
N MET A 209 10.71 -8.66 16.49
CA MET A 209 11.24 -9.69 15.58
C MET A 209 10.24 -10.83 15.40
N ALA A 210 9.65 -11.34 16.47
CA ALA A 210 8.64 -12.40 16.40
C ALA A 210 7.44 -11.99 15.52
N ILE A 211 6.93 -10.77 15.69
CA ILE A 211 5.85 -10.21 14.87
C ILE A 211 6.22 -10.19 13.38
N LYS A 212 7.43 -9.72 13.04
CA LYS A 212 7.87 -9.65 11.64
C LYS A 212 8.10 -11.03 11.03
N LEU A 213 8.66 -11.98 11.80
CA LEU A 213 8.88 -13.35 11.35
C LEU A 213 7.56 -14.09 11.12
N LEU A 214 6.59 -13.97 12.02
CA LEU A 214 5.26 -14.54 11.83
C LEU A 214 4.57 -13.92 10.61
N ALA A 215 4.67 -12.60 10.43
CA ALA A 215 4.14 -11.93 9.24
C ALA A 215 4.80 -12.39 7.95
N LEU A 216 6.11 -12.65 7.98
CA LEU A 216 6.90 -13.19 6.87
C LEU A 216 6.53 -14.65 6.56
N LEU A 217 6.31 -15.50 7.56
CA LEU A 217 5.84 -16.87 7.36
C LEU A 217 4.49 -16.88 6.63
N LEU A 218 3.58 -16.00 7.04
CA LEU A 218 2.27 -15.84 6.41
C LEU A 218 2.31 -15.19 5.00
N VAL A 219 3.48 -14.87 4.45
CA VAL A 219 3.63 -14.59 3.00
C VAL A 219 3.40 -15.88 2.21
N PHE A 220 3.81 -17.01 2.77
CA PHE A 220 3.69 -18.34 2.16
C PHE A 220 2.53 -19.14 2.74
N ALA A 221 1.46 -18.44 3.16
CA ALA A 221 0.31 -19.03 3.85
C ALA A 221 -0.32 -20.21 3.10
N ASP A 222 -0.40 -20.14 1.78
CA ASP A 222 -0.98 -21.18 0.92
C ASP A 222 -0.08 -22.42 0.76
N LEU A 223 1.19 -22.34 1.18
CA LEU A 223 2.10 -23.50 1.23
C LEU A 223 2.00 -24.26 2.56
N LEU A 224 1.29 -23.71 3.54
CA LEU A 224 1.13 -24.28 4.87
C LEU A 224 -0.26 -24.91 5.01
N PRO A 225 -0.43 -25.93 5.87
CA PRO A 225 -1.75 -26.44 6.20
C PRO A 225 -2.64 -25.32 6.77
N ALA A 226 -3.92 -25.31 6.39
CA ALA A 226 -4.87 -24.26 6.77
C ALA A 226 -4.94 -24.02 8.28
N GLN A 227 -4.88 -25.09 9.08
CA GLN A 227 -4.89 -25.01 10.55
C GLN A 227 -3.63 -24.30 11.09
N VAL A 228 -2.47 -24.60 10.51
CA VAL A 228 -1.19 -23.95 10.88
C VAL A 228 -1.23 -22.47 10.53
N THR A 229 -1.68 -22.13 9.32
CA THR A 229 -1.87 -20.74 8.89
C THR A 229 -2.82 -19.99 9.81
N GLY A 230 -3.95 -20.60 10.19
CA GLY A 230 -4.90 -20.02 11.13
C GLY A 230 -4.29 -19.72 12.50
N VAL A 231 -3.55 -20.68 13.07
CA VAL A 231 -2.87 -20.51 14.36
C VAL A 231 -1.81 -19.40 14.30
N ILE A 232 -1.00 -19.35 13.24
CA ILE A 232 0.02 -18.30 13.06
C ILE A 232 -0.66 -16.92 12.91
N ALA A 233 -1.76 -16.84 12.15
CA ALA A 233 -2.53 -15.61 11.99
C ALA A 233 -3.12 -15.11 13.31
N LEU A 234 -3.72 -16.00 14.11
CA LEU A 234 -4.26 -15.67 15.42
C LEU A 234 -3.16 -15.22 16.39
N LEU A 235 -2.05 -15.96 16.45
CA LEU A 235 -0.91 -15.60 17.29
C LEU A 235 -0.37 -14.21 16.93
N LEU A 236 -0.20 -13.93 15.64
CA LEU A 236 0.24 -12.62 15.17
C LEU A 236 -0.77 -11.52 15.53
N ALA A 237 -2.07 -11.76 15.40
CA ALA A 237 -3.12 -10.82 15.80
C ALA A 237 -3.02 -10.49 17.30
N VAL A 238 -2.88 -11.50 18.16
CA VAL A 238 -2.77 -11.35 19.61
C VAL A 238 -1.50 -10.56 19.99
N LEU A 239 -0.35 -10.89 19.39
CA LEU A 239 0.91 -10.17 19.66
C LEU A 239 0.83 -8.70 19.23
N LEU A 240 0.22 -8.43 18.07
CA LEU A 240 0.00 -7.06 17.59
C LEU A 240 -0.95 -6.30 18.52
N ALA A 241 -2.05 -6.91 18.95
CA ALA A 241 -3.02 -6.30 19.88
C ALA A 241 -2.38 -6.03 21.25
N GLY A 242 -1.64 -6.99 21.80
CA GLY A 242 -0.91 -6.83 23.07
C GLY A 242 0.13 -5.72 22.99
N ARG A 243 0.91 -5.65 21.91
CA ARG A 243 1.89 -4.56 21.69
C ARG A 243 1.21 -3.20 21.64
N LEU A 244 0.02 -3.10 21.03
CA LEU A 244 -0.71 -1.84 20.87
C LEU A 244 -1.04 -1.18 22.21
N VAL A 245 -1.30 -1.95 23.27
CA VAL A 245 -1.56 -1.43 24.62
C VAL A 245 -0.41 -0.52 25.10
N TYR A 246 0.83 -0.92 24.81
CA TYR A 246 2.04 -0.16 25.18
C TYR A 246 2.36 0.98 24.21
N TRP A 247 1.62 1.10 23.11
CA TRP A 247 1.77 2.16 22.11
C TRP A 247 0.83 3.34 22.35
N LYS A 248 0.19 3.40 23.52
CA LYS A 248 -0.62 4.54 23.99
C LYS A 248 -1.68 5.02 22.99
N PRO A 249 -2.56 4.13 22.47
CA PRO A 249 -3.60 4.48 21.50
C PRO A 249 -4.49 5.64 21.96
N GLN A 250 -4.76 5.76 23.27
CA GLN A 250 -5.53 6.84 23.86
C GLN A 250 -4.97 8.24 23.58
N LEU A 251 -3.64 8.38 23.44
CA LEU A 251 -3.02 9.66 23.06
C LEU A 251 -3.09 9.85 21.55
N ALA A 252 -2.74 8.81 20.79
CA ALA A 252 -2.75 8.86 19.33
C ALA A 252 -4.12 9.26 18.76
N MET A 253 -5.20 8.72 19.33
CA MET A 253 -6.58 9.00 18.89
C MET A 253 -7.03 10.44 19.15
N ARG A 254 -6.30 11.24 19.95
CA ARG A 254 -6.58 12.69 20.12
C ARG A 254 -6.24 13.50 18.88
N ARG A 255 -5.43 12.95 17.97
CA ARG A 255 -4.96 13.62 16.75
C ARG A 255 -5.27 12.76 15.55
N LEU A 256 -6.16 13.22 14.66
CA LEU A 256 -6.57 12.45 13.48
C LEU A 256 -5.37 12.01 12.62
N ASP A 257 -4.36 12.88 12.46
CA ASP A 257 -3.16 12.62 11.65
C ASP A 257 -2.24 11.52 12.18
N ILE A 258 -2.48 11.05 13.41
CA ILE A 258 -1.76 9.94 14.06
C ILE A 258 -2.73 8.79 14.36
N GLY A 259 -3.90 9.09 14.90
CA GLY A 259 -4.95 8.10 15.20
C GLY A 259 -5.34 7.26 13.99
N ILE A 260 -5.35 7.82 12.78
CA ILE A 260 -5.61 7.04 11.57
C ILE A 260 -4.57 5.94 11.30
N MET A 261 -3.33 6.15 11.72
CA MET A 261 -2.28 5.12 11.65
C MET A 261 -2.56 3.97 12.62
N TYR A 262 -3.15 4.27 13.79
CA TYR A 262 -3.58 3.28 14.77
C TYR A 262 -4.83 2.54 14.30
N LEU A 263 -5.76 3.21 13.62
CA LEU A 263 -6.89 2.55 12.96
C LEU A 263 -6.41 1.57 11.89
N GLY A 264 -5.43 1.97 11.06
CA GLY A 264 -4.83 1.06 10.09
C GLY A 264 -4.05 -0.10 10.73
N TYR A 265 -3.39 0.13 11.86
CA TYR A 265 -2.78 -0.95 12.65
C TYR A 265 -3.84 -1.93 13.17
N LEU A 266 -4.94 -1.43 13.72
CA LEU A 266 -6.07 -2.25 14.18
C LEU A 266 -6.72 -3.01 13.03
N ALA A 267 -6.76 -2.45 11.82
CA ALA A 267 -7.23 -3.17 10.64
C ALA A 267 -6.33 -4.37 10.27
N ILE A 268 -5.01 -4.28 10.47
CA ILE A 268 -4.10 -5.44 10.31
C ILE A 268 -4.45 -6.53 11.34
N VAL A 269 -4.68 -6.14 12.60
CA VAL A 269 -5.11 -7.06 13.67
C VAL A 269 -6.44 -7.73 13.32
N ALA A 270 -7.43 -6.93 12.89
CA ALA A 270 -8.75 -7.41 12.52
C ALA A 270 -8.68 -8.35 11.32
N GLN A 271 -7.90 -8.02 10.29
CA GLN A 271 -7.73 -8.90 9.13
C GLN A 271 -7.17 -10.27 9.55
N LEU A 272 -6.14 -10.30 10.37
CA LEU A 272 -5.54 -11.56 10.83
C LEU A 272 -6.52 -12.42 11.65
N ALA A 273 -7.33 -11.78 12.51
CA ALA A 273 -8.35 -12.48 13.28
C ALA A 273 -9.46 -13.04 12.38
N ILE A 274 -9.93 -12.24 11.41
CA ILE A 274 -10.91 -12.69 10.40
C ILE A 274 -10.34 -13.84 9.58
N GLU A 275 -9.07 -13.77 9.18
CA GLU A 275 -8.42 -14.82 8.39
C GLU A 275 -8.31 -16.13 9.18
N SER A 276 -7.90 -16.06 10.44
CA SER A 276 -7.90 -17.24 11.31
C SER A 276 -9.29 -17.85 11.46
N PHE A 277 -10.31 -17.02 11.64
CA PHE A 277 -11.69 -17.50 11.79
C PHE A 277 -12.23 -18.08 10.48
N ARG A 278 -11.88 -17.47 9.34
CA ARG A 278 -12.20 -17.99 8.00
C ARG A 278 -11.64 -19.40 7.80
N LEU A 279 -10.36 -19.60 8.11
CA LEU A 279 -9.70 -20.90 7.95
C LEU A 279 -10.26 -21.98 8.89
N ALA A 280 -10.84 -21.59 10.03
CA ALA A 280 -11.52 -22.50 10.95
C ALA A 280 -12.96 -22.86 10.53
N THR A 281 -13.61 -22.02 9.71
CA THR A 281 -15.04 -22.15 9.36
C THR A 281 -15.31 -22.40 7.88
N ASP A 282 -14.27 -22.36 7.04
CA ASP A 282 -14.33 -22.46 5.58
C ASP A 282 -15.32 -21.48 4.91
N SER A 283 -15.48 -20.27 5.49
CA SER A 283 -16.45 -19.29 5.01
C SER A 283 -15.91 -18.47 3.82
N VAL A 284 -16.54 -18.63 2.65
CA VAL A 284 -16.20 -17.87 1.43
C VAL A 284 -16.39 -16.36 1.61
N TRP A 285 -17.44 -15.92 2.31
CA TRP A 285 -17.73 -14.49 2.54
C TRP A 285 -16.59 -13.78 3.29
N LEU A 286 -16.00 -14.48 4.28
CA LEU A 286 -14.93 -13.93 5.09
C LEU A 286 -13.63 -13.72 4.30
N ALA A 287 -13.43 -14.40 3.16
CA ALA A 287 -12.26 -14.21 2.30
C ALA A 287 -12.21 -12.77 1.73
N SER A 288 -13.32 -12.35 1.11
CA SER A 288 -13.45 -10.99 0.55
C SER A 288 -13.35 -9.94 1.66
N MET A 289 -13.99 -10.19 2.80
CA MET A 289 -13.93 -9.29 3.95
C MET A 289 -12.50 -9.14 4.50
N SER A 290 -11.76 -10.24 4.70
CA SER A 290 -10.37 -10.26 5.18
C SER A 290 -9.48 -9.36 4.31
N ILE A 291 -9.50 -9.56 3.00
CA ILE A 291 -8.70 -8.77 2.05
C ILE A 291 -9.06 -7.29 2.13
N HIS A 292 -10.36 -6.94 2.14
CA HIS A 292 -10.78 -5.55 2.16
C HIS A 292 -10.56 -4.87 3.51
N VAL A 293 -10.61 -5.61 4.62
CA VAL A 293 -10.20 -5.06 5.93
C VAL A 293 -8.73 -4.65 5.88
N PHE A 294 -7.87 -5.42 5.24
CA PHE A 294 -6.47 -5.01 5.04
C PHE A 294 -6.33 -3.88 4.01
N THR A 295 -6.91 -4.01 2.82
CA THR A 295 -6.67 -3.06 1.72
C THR A 295 -7.38 -1.72 1.92
N PHE A 296 -8.59 -1.67 2.50
CA PHE A 296 -9.20 -0.40 2.88
C PHE A 296 -8.77 0.04 4.28
N GLY A 297 -8.76 -0.87 5.26
CA GLY A 297 -8.51 -0.49 6.65
C GLY A 297 -7.04 -0.16 6.91
N ALA A 298 -6.09 -0.99 6.47
CA ALA A 298 -4.67 -0.69 6.63
C ALA A 298 -4.18 0.23 5.52
N MET A 299 -4.20 -0.22 4.27
CA MET A 299 -3.67 0.56 3.15
C MET A 299 -4.51 1.83 2.91
N GLY A 300 -5.83 1.68 2.75
CA GLY A 300 -6.73 2.80 2.48
C GLY A 300 -6.69 3.91 3.53
N LEU A 301 -6.67 3.60 4.83
CA LEU A 301 -6.60 4.64 5.87
C LEU A 301 -5.20 5.27 5.99
N ILE A 302 -4.13 4.47 5.93
CA ILE A 302 -2.76 4.96 6.17
C ILE A 302 -2.23 5.76 4.98
N ILE A 303 -2.49 5.30 3.74
CA ILE A 303 -1.87 5.86 2.54
C ILE A 303 -2.21 7.35 2.34
N PRO A 304 -3.48 7.81 2.36
CA PRO A 304 -3.83 9.22 2.28
C PRO A 304 -3.11 10.09 3.31
N ALA A 305 -3.05 9.64 4.56
CA ALA A 305 -2.37 10.36 5.63
C ALA A 305 -0.86 10.45 5.37
N MET A 306 -0.24 9.37 4.90
CA MET A 306 1.18 9.36 4.57
C MET A 306 1.49 10.19 3.31
N LEU A 307 0.63 10.18 2.29
CA LEU A 307 0.73 11.04 1.11
C LEU A 307 0.78 12.52 1.53
N VAL A 308 -0.16 12.95 2.37
CA VAL A 308 -0.19 14.33 2.91
C VAL A 308 1.11 14.66 3.64
N ARG A 309 1.51 13.80 4.58
CA ARG A 309 2.63 14.04 5.48
C ARG A 309 3.96 14.10 4.73
N ILE A 310 4.24 13.10 3.90
CA ILE A 310 5.47 13.00 3.12
C ILE A 310 5.51 14.13 2.10
N SER A 311 4.40 14.41 1.40
CA SER A 311 4.36 15.51 0.43
C SER A 311 4.69 16.86 1.06
N LYS A 312 4.14 17.17 2.25
CA LYS A 312 4.48 18.41 2.97
C LYS A 312 5.94 18.42 3.44
N GLY A 313 6.37 17.39 4.16
CA GLY A 313 7.73 17.33 4.73
C GLY A 313 8.84 17.36 3.68
N HIS A 314 8.65 16.64 2.57
CA HIS A 314 9.63 16.54 1.50
C HIS A 314 9.56 17.70 0.47
N THR A 315 8.57 18.57 0.56
CA THR A 315 8.52 19.82 -0.22
C THR A 315 8.86 21.07 0.59
N GLY A 316 9.31 20.90 1.84
CA GLY A 316 9.71 22.00 2.73
C GLY A 316 8.54 22.71 3.43
N ARG A 317 7.34 22.15 3.36
CA ARG A 317 6.13 22.72 3.97
C ARG A 317 5.92 22.18 5.39
N LYS A 318 5.32 22.99 6.26
CA LYS A 318 4.97 22.57 7.62
C LYS A 318 4.01 21.37 7.58
N VAL A 319 4.33 20.33 8.33
CA VAL A 319 3.54 19.08 8.42
C VAL A 319 2.39 19.26 9.41
N THR A 320 1.35 19.97 8.97
CA THR A 320 0.10 20.15 9.71
C THR A 320 -1.08 19.75 8.84
N PHE A 321 -2.09 19.10 9.44
CA PHE A 321 -3.32 18.69 8.76
C PHE A 321 -4.41 19.73 9.03
N ASP A 322 -4.83 20.44 7.99
CA ASP A 322 -5.94 21.39 8.07
C ASP A 322 -7.29 20.72 7.71
N ALA A 323 -8.34 21.53 7.56
CA ALA A 323 -9.69 21.04 7.31
C ALA A 323 -9.81 20.17 6.04
N ILE A 324 -9.13 20.52 4.95
CA ILE A 324 -9.23 19.79 3.67
C ILE A 324 -8.50 18.45 3.80
N ASP A 325 -7.34 18.43 4.45
CA ASP A 325 -6.60 17.18 4.67
C ASP A 325 -7.41 16.23 5.54
N LYS A 326 -8.01 16.75 6.62
CA LYS A 326 -8.88 15.97 7.50
C LYS A 326 -10.12 15.47 6.77
N LEU A 327 -10.74 16.29 5.92
CA LEU A 327 -11.89 15.89 5.10
C LEU A 327 -11.55 14.69 4.21
N ALA A 328 -10.39 14.70 3.55
CA ALA A 328 -9.94 13.56 2.75
C ALA A 328 -9.84 12.28 3.61
N LEU A 329 -9.33 12.39 4.84
CA LEU A 329 -9.27 11.25 5.76
C LEU A 329 -10.66 10.77 6.22
N TYR A 330 -11.58 11.69 6.51
CA TYR A 330 -12.97 11.34 6.87
C TYR A 330 -13.70 10.64 5.72
N LEU A 331 -13.53 11.12 4.49
CA LEU A 331 -14.10 10.46 3.30
C LEU A 331 -13.57 9.03 3.15
N MET A 332 -12.28 8.80 3.39
CA MET A 332 -11.71 7.47 3.34
C MET A 332 -12.21 6.54 4.46
N MET A 333 -12.39 7.07 5.68
CA MET A 333 -13.02 6.30 6.76
C MET A 333 -14.47 5.95 6.44
N LEU A 334 -15.22 6.86 5.83
CA LEU A 334 -16.57 6.59 5.36
C LEU A 334 -16.58 5.52 4.24
N ALA A 335 -15.63 5.59 3.31
CA ALA A 335 -15.44 4.57 2.26
C ALA A 335 -15.21 3.17 2.87
N PHE A 336 -14.39 3.08 3.91
CA PHE A 336 -14.14 1.85 4.67
C PHE A 336 -15.42 1.34 5.36
N VAL A 337 -16.21 2.23 5.96
CA VAL A 337 -17.50 1.87 6.57
C VAL A 337 -18.46 1.26 5.55
N PHE A 338 -18.62 1.90 4.40
CA PHE A 338 -19.46 1.38 3.31
C PHE A 338 -18.92 0.10 2.70
N ARG A 339 -17.60 -0.13 2.69
CA ARG A 339 -17.04 -1.35 2.13
C ARG A 339 -17.21 -2.56 3.04
N ILE A 340 -17.03 -2.38 4.35
CA ILE A 340 -16.87 -3.47 5.31
C ILE A 340 -18.14 -3.69 6.13
N PHE A 341 -18.70 -2.63 6.72
CA PHE A 341 -19.75 -2.75 7.73
C PHE A 341 -21.15 -2.66 7.14
N ALA A 342 -21.41 -1.71 6.24
CA ALA A 342 -22.76 -1.52 5.66
C ALA A 342 -23.31 -2.79 4.94
N PRO A 343 -22.49 -3.56 4.19
CA PRO A 343 -22.95 -4.81 3.57
C PRO A 343 -23.36 -5.89 4.56
N GLN A 344 -22.88 -5.86 5.81
CA GLN A 344 -23.26 -6.83 6.84
C GLN A 344 -24.64 -6.51 7.44
N ILE A 345 -25.01 -5.22 7.43
CA ILE A 345 -26.29 -4.74 7.98
C ILE A 345 -27.40 -4.89 6.94
N TYR A 346 -27.12 -4.53 5.68
CA TYR A 346 -28.09 -4.63 4.59
C TYR A 346 -27.47 -5.24 3.32
N PRO A 347 -27.35 -6.58 3.26
CA PRO A 347 -26.69 -7.28 2.15
C PRO A 347 -27.39 -7.11 0.80
N ALA A 348 -28.71 -6.87 0.79
CA ALA A 348 -29.51 -6.74 -0.43
C ALA A 348 -29.06 -5.59 -1.35
N SER A 349 -28.42 -4.55 -0.80
CA SER A 349 -27.90 -3.40 -1.57
C SER A 349 -26.38 -3.46 -1.81
N TYR A 350 -25.79 -4.66 -1.91
CA TYR A 350 -24.33 -4.84 -2.03
C TYR A 350 -23.68 -3.94 -3.10
N THR A 351 -24.25 -3.89 -4.31
CA THR A 351 -23.73 -3.07 -5.42
C THR A 351 -23.78 -1.57 -5.13
N VAL A 352 -24.82 -1.11 -4.40
CA VAL A 352 -24.92 0.29 -3.97
C VAL A 352 -23.83 0.61 -2.96
N TRP A 353 -23.57 -0.29 -2.00
CA TRP A 353 -22.49 -0.11 -1.02
C TRP A 353 -21.11 -0.04 -1.67
N ILE A 354 -20.86 -0.87 -2.70
CA ILE A 354 -19.62 -0.77 -3.50
C ILE A 354 -19.53 0.60 -4.18
N SER A 355 -20.60 1.06 -4.80
CA SER A 355 -20.63 2.33 -5.53
C SER A 355 -20.40 3.53 -4.61
N LEU A 356 -21.03 3.53 -3.43
CA LEU A 356 -20.83 4.56 -2.41
C LEU A 356 -19.40 4.56 -1.87
N SER A 357 -18.86 3.37 -1.58
CA SER A 357 -17.47 3.22 -1.13
C SER A 357 -16.47 3.75 -2.18
N ALA A 358 -16.64 3.37 -3.44
CA ALA A 358 -15.81 3.84 -4.54
C ALA A 358 -15.93 5.36 -4.75
N SER A 359 -17.13 5.92 -4.59
CA SER A 359 -17.36 7.37 -4.69
C SER A 359 -16.65 8.15 -3.58
N CYS A 360 -16.71 7.67 -2.34
CA CYS A 360 -15.97 8.27 -1.22
C CYS A 360 -14.45 8.17 -1.42
N TRP A 361 -13.97 7.02 -1.90
CA TRP A 361 -12.57 6.82 -2.24
C TRP A 361 -12.12 7.78 -3.36
N PHE A 362 -12.90 7.91 -4.43
CA PHE A 362 -12.66 8.87 -5.51
C PHE A 362 -12.57 10.29 -4.96
N ALA A 363 -13.55 10.72 -4.15
CA ALA A 363 -13.57 12.07 -3.59
C ALA A 363 -12.35 12.34 -2.70
N CYS A 364 -11.91 11.37 -1.89
CA CYS A 364 -10.67 11.47 -1.11
C CYS A 364 -9.46 11.74 -2.01
N PHE A 365 -9.25 10.91 -3.05
CA PHE A 365 -8.10 11.06 -3.92
C PHE A 365 -8.20 12.26 -4.87
N ALA A 366 -9.41 12.69 -5.25
CA ALA A 366 -9.62 13.91 -6.02
C ALA A 366 -9.20 15.15 -5.23
N LEU A 367 -9.57 15.23 -3.95
CA LEU A 367 -9.10 16.30 -3.06
C LEU A 367 -7.58 16.28 -2.90
N LEU A 368 -6.99 15.09 -2.72
CA LEU A 368 -5.53 14.96 -2.66
C LEU A 368 -4.87 15.36 -3.98
N GLY A 369 -5.44 15.00 -5.13
CA GLY A 369 -4.93 15.33 -6.46
C GLY A 369 -4.91 16.82 -6.72
N TRP A 370 -6.07 17.46 -6.53
CA TRP A 370 -6.20 18.91 -6.66
C TRP A 370 -5.19 19.67 -5.81
N ARG A 371 -4.95 19.21 -4.58
CA ARG A 371 -4.08 19.90 -3.64
C ARG A 371 -2.59 19.60 -3.81
N TYR A 372 -2.23 18.32 -3.93
CA TYR A 372 -0.83 17.89 -3.79
C TYR A 372 -0.11 17.73 -5.11
N ILE A 373 -0.78 17.38 -6.21
CA ILE A 373 -0.10 17.25 -7.51
C ILE A 373 0.63 18.55 -7.90
N PRO A 374 0.03 19.76 -7.77
CA PRO A 374 0.76 21.00 -8.03
C PRO A 374 2.00 21.17 -7.14
N MET A 375 1.92 20.80 -5.86
CA MET A 375 3.04 20.86 -4.92
C MET A 375 4.18 19.92 -5.31
N LEU A 376 3.85 18.72 -5.83
CA LEU A 376 4.80 17.71 -6.26
C LEU A 376 5.51 18.08 -7.58
N MET A 377 4.92 18.96 -8.38
CA MET A 377 5.51 19.46 -9.62
C MET A 377 6.46 20.65 -9.38
N GLN A 378 6.31 21.37 -8.27
CA GLN A 378 7.10 22.57 -7.96
C GLN A 378 8.42 22.27 -7.22
N PRO A 379 9.42 23.16 -7.30
CA PRO A 379 10.58 23.15 -6.41
C PRO A 379 10.16 23.15 -4.92
N ARG A 380 11.09 22.79 -4.04
CA ARG A 380 10.85 22.92 -2.59
C ARG A 380 10.68 24.40 -2.24
N VAL A 381 9.76 24.70 -1.32
CA VAL A 381 9.47 26.09 -0.93
C VAL A 381 10.59 26.73 -0.10
N ASP A 382 11.47 25.92 0.48
CA ASP A 382 12.61 26.36 1.29
C ASP A 382 13.91 26.54 0.47
N GLY A 383 13.84 26.39 -0.85
CA GLY A 383 14.98 26.57 -1.76
C GLY A 383 16.08 25.52 -1.66
N ARG A 384 15.93 24.50 -0.81
CA ARG A 384 16.93 23.44 -0.64
C ARG A 384 16.85 22.43 -1.79
N GLU A 385 17.99 21.85 -2.16
CA GLU A 385 17.99 20.61 -2.91
C GLU A 385 17.49 19.46 -2.03
N HIS A 386 16.88 18.46 -2.66
CA HIS A 386 16.30 17.35 -1.93
C HIS A 386 17.31 16.24 -1.66
#